data_AF-A0A2J8MNM8-F1
#
_entry.id   AF-A0A2J8MNM8-F1
#
_cell.length_a   1.000
_cell.length_b   1.000
_cell.length_c   1.000
_cell.angle_alpha   90.00
_cell.angle_beta   90.00
_cell.angle_gamma   90.00
#
_symmetry.space_group_name_H-M   'P 1'
#
loop_
_entity.id
_entity.type
_entity.pdbx_description
1 polymer ?
#
loop_
_entity_poly.entity_id
_entity_poly.type
_entity_poly.pdbx_seq_one_letter_code
_entity_poly.pdbx_strand_id
1 'polypeptide(L)'
;RGTFGTRWEAMKAKATELWVCCARRKREAREFKPPQMRGSTRLNISDDLKIGFFSTDHATQTDSSEILSVKELSSSTQKLAQMMKSLQVDFGFLKQLLQLKFEDRLKEESLSLFTILHDRILEIEKHYQQNEDKMRKSFNQQLADAIAVIKGMYQQFFEVEEENVSLQDVSTVKTNILLRKLKEKEEVIKELKEELDQYKDFGFHKMESFAKETSSPKSNLEKENLEYKVENERLLQIISELEEEIQINLKENSGLEDELISMKEMAEKDHKTIQKLMDSRDRLREELHYEKSLVQDVINKQKEHKEMRKKYGSLSVKVARSAKGREASLSPWPKSPPSTTALRPHSATMSVSSAGAQKAKMPKKALKEDQAVVEDKHGLESQIEALKANLENEKKKVERFRKEADRLNKSWEKRFFILRNRYESKTLISAV
;
A
#
# COMPACT_ATOMS: atom_id res chain seq x y z
N ARG A 1 14.18 -2.36 21.72
CA ARG A 1 14.42 -0.89 21.73
C ARG A 1 15.49 -0.43 20.74
N GLY A 2 16.41 -1.27 20.24
CA GLY A 2 17.54 -0.83 19.38
C GLY A 2 17.26 -0.56 17.89
N THR A 3 16.16 -1.04 17.32
CA THR A 3 15.88 -0.95 15.86
C THR A 3 15.01 0.24 15.45
N PHE A 4 14.29 0.84 16.39
CA PHE A 4 13.44 2.01 16.12
C PHE A 4 14.26 3.32 16.07
N GLY A 5 15.29 3.44 16.92
CA GLY A 5 16.17 4.61 16.96
C GLY A 5 16.98 4.79 15.67
N THR A 6 17.51 3.70 15.12
CA THR A 6 18.29 3.73 13.87
C THR A 6 17.44 4.10 12.66
N ARG A 7 16.18 3.63 12.61
CA ARG A 7 15.24 3.96 11.54
C ARG A 7 14.76 5.41 11.61
N TRP A 8 14.56 5.96 12.80
CA TRP A 8 14.21 7.37 13.01
C TRP A 8 15.34 8.31 12.60
N GLU A 9 16.57 8.00 12.99
CA GLU A 9 17.74 8.80 12.60
C GLU A 9 18.04 8.71 11.09
N ALA A 10 17.82 7.55 10.45
CA ALA A 10 17.88 7.42 8.99
C ALA A 10 16.81 8.25 8.27
N MET A 11 15.61 8.37 8.85
CA MET A 11 14.54 9.22 8.30
C MET A 11 14.87 10.71 8.42
N LYS A 12 15.43 11.15 9.55
CA LYS A 12 15.95 12.51 9.71
C LYS A 12 17.07 12.83 8.72
N ALA A 13 18.03 11.92 8.53
CA ALA A 13 19.11 12.10 7.57
C ALA A 13 18.59 12.32 6.15
N LYS A 14 17.64 11.47 5.69
CA LYS A 14 16.98 11.63 4.39
C LYS A 14 16.18 12.92 4.26
N ALA A 15 15.47 13.34 5.31
CA ALA A 15 14.73 14.61 5.29
C ALA A 15 15.67 15.81 5.16
N THR A 16 16.86 15.74 5.79
CA THR A 16 17.88 16.78 5.72
C THR A 16 18.52 16.86 4.34
N GLU A 17 18.82 15.70 3.72
CA GLU A 17 19.30 15.64 2.32
C GLU A 17 18.29 16.23 1.33
N LEU A 18 17.01 15.88 1.47
CA LEU A 18 15.95 16.43 0.63
C LEU A 18 15.82 17.95 0.79
N TRP A 19 15.98 18.47 2.01
CA TRP A 19 15.95 19.91 2.27
C TRP A 19 17.13 20.63 1.61
N VAL A 20 18.34 20.06 1.68
CA VAL A 20 19.54 20.58 1.02
C VAL A 20 19.39 20.54 -0.50
N CYS A 21 18.87 19.46 -1.07
CA CYS A 21 18.60 19.35 -2.51
C CYS A 21 17.56 20.38 -2.97
N CYS A 22 16.50 20.60 -2.18
CA CYS A 22 15.46 21.58 -2.50
C CYS A 22 15.99 23.02 -2.39
N ALA A 23 16.85 23.29 -1.41
CA ALA A 23 17.54 24.58 -1.26
C ALA A 23 18.53 24.85 -2.40
N ARG A 24 19.29 23.83 -2.85
CA ARG A 24 20.18 23.92 -4.02
C ARG A 24 19.39 24.21 -5.29
N ARG A 25 18.29 23.49 -5.52
CA ARG A 25 17.41 23.69 -6.69
C ARG A 25 16.76 25.09 -6.70
N LYS A 26 16.39 25.62 -5.52
CA LYS A 26 15.90 27.01 -5.38
C LYS A 26 16.99 28.06 -5.64
N ARG A 27 18.26 27.76 -5.33
CA ARG A 27 19.41 28.65 -5.62
C ARG A 27 19.72 28.65 -7.12
N GLU A 28 19.77 27.49 -7.75
CA GLU A 28 19.94 27.34 -9.21
C GLU A 28 18.81 28.03 -9.99
N ALA A 29 17.56 27.96 -9.51
CA ALA A 29 16.43 28.68 -10.11
C ALA A 29 16.49 30.21 -9.93
N ARG A 30 17.23 30.73 -8.94
CA ARG A 30 17.46 32.17 -8.73
C ARG A 30 18.70 32.68 -9.49
N GLU A 31 19.65 31.80 -9.80
CA GLU A 31 20.85 32.11 -10.58
C GLU A 31 20.64 32.05 -12.10
N PHE A 32 19.48 31.58 -12.55
CA PHE A 32 19.06 31.72 -13.95
C PHE A 32 18.72 33.19 -14.25
N LYS A 33 19.76 34.01 -14.43
CA LYS A 33 19.65 35.28 -15.15
C LYS A 33 19.35 34.92 -16.62
N PRO A 34 18.25 35.42 -17.22
CA PRO A 34 18.10 35.34 -18.67
C PRO A 34 19.34 35.99 -19.30
N PRO A 35 19.81 35.51 -20.47
CA PRO A 35 20.93 36.14 -21.15
C PRO A 35 20.61 37.62 -21.26
N GLN A 36 21.41 38.43 -20.58
CA GLN A 36 21.39 39.87 -20.78
C GLN A 36 21.66 40.03 -22.27
N MET A 37 20.65 40.48 -23.02
CA MET A 37 20.80 40.90 -24.40
C MET A 37 21.89 41.95 -24.39
N ARG A 38 23.13 41.49 -24.57
CA ARG A 38 24.31 42.32 -24.81
C ARG A 38 23.87 43.20 -25.95
N GLY A 39 23.78 44.50 -25.68
CA GLY A 39 23.15 45.46 -26.58
C GLY A 39 23.58 45.15 -28.00
N SER A 40 22.66 44.64 -28.81
CA SER A 40 22.84 44.70 -30.24
C SER A 40 22.92 46.18 -30.52
N THR A 41 24.14 46.68 -30.69
CA THR A 41 24.38 47.85 -31.52
C THR A 41 23.57 47.58 -32.77
N ARG A 42 22.41 48.22 -32.89
CA ARG A 42 21.60 48.15 -34.09
C ARG A 42 22.52 48.70 -35.17
N LEU A 43 23.13 47.81 -35.94
CA LEU A 43 23.57 48.16 -37.28
C LEU A 43 22.27 48.48 -38.01
N ASN A 44 21.96 49.76 -38.07
CA ASN A 44 20.83 50.24 -38.85
C ASN A 44 21.21 49.99 -40.31
N ILE A 45 20.25 49.50 -41.10
CA ILE A 45 20.40 49.36 -42.57
C ILE A 45 20.88 50.67 -43.23
N SER A 46 20.69 51.82 -42.56
CA SER A 46 21.21 53.13 -42.96
C SER A 46 22.74 53.23 -43.00
N ASP A 47 23.48 52.43 -42.24
CA ASP A 47 24.94 52.55 -42.14
C ASP A 47 25.66 51.86 -43.32
N ASP A 48 25.02 50.88 -43.97
CA ASP A 48 25.54 50.16 -45.14
C ASP A 48 25.18 50.82 -46.49
N LEU A 49 24.45 51.94 -46.47
CA LEU A 49 24.07 52.72 -47.66
C LEU A 49 24.94 53.96 -47.82
N LYS A 50 26.28 53.82 -47.73
CA LYS A 50 27.21 54.87 -48.17
C LYS A 50 27.52 54.73 -49.66
N ILE A 51 26.65 55.28 -50.51
CA ILE A 51 26.97 55.57 -51.91
C ILE A 51 26.45 56.97 -52.25
N GLY A 52 27.36 57.95 -52.36
CA GLY A 52 27.04 59.31 -52.84
C GLY A 52 28.02 60.39 -52.36
N PHE A 53 28.45 61.27 -53.28
CA PHE A 53 29.50 62.29 -53.10
C PHE A 53 29.04 63.58 -52.36
N PHE A 54 27.76 63.70 -52.05
CA PHE A 54 27.24 64.75 -51.16
C PHE A 54 26.53 64.09 -50.01
N SER A 55 27.05 64.28 -48.79
CA SER A 55 26.46 63.85 -47.53
C SER A 55 25.21 64.69 -47.21
N THR A 56 24.21 64.63 -48.08
CA THR A 56 22.92 65.27 -47.91
C THR A 56 21.91 64.20 -47.51
N ASP A 57 21.36 64.41 -46.32
CA ASP A 57 20.34 63.63 -45.64
C ASP A 57 19.31 63.01 -46.59
N HIS A 58 19.34 61.68 -46.75
CA HIS A 58 18.24 60.94 -47.35
C HIS A 58 17.23 60.61 -46.25
N ALA A 59 16.56 61.63 -45.72
CA ALA A 59 15.23 61.43 -45.20
C ALA A 59 14.40 60.86 -46.35
N THR A 60 13.99 59.60 -46.27
CA THR A 60 12.93 59.06 -47.12
C THR A 60 11.77 60.03 -47.06
N GLN A 61 11.53 60.73 -48.17
CA GLN A 61 10.51 61.75 -48.30
C GLN A 61 9.16 61.12 -47.98
N THR A 62 8.72 61.24 -46.73
CA THR A 62 7.36 60.89 -46.34
C THR A 62 6.49 62.02 -46.89
N ASP A 63 5.62 61.70 -47.84
CA ASP A 63 4.72 62.71 -48.39
C ASP A 63 3.81 63.22 -47.24
N SER A 64 3.48 64.51 -47.26
CA SER A 64 2.75 65.14 -46.14
C SER A 64 1.39 64.46 -45.86
N SER A 65 0.83 63.82 -46.88
CA SER A 65 -0.38 62.99 -46.84
C SER A 65 -0.23 61.68 -46.05
N GLU A 66 0.97 61.12 -45.96
CA GLU A 66 1.26 59.84 -45.28
C GLU A 66 1.48 60.02 -43.77
N ILE A 67 1.87 61.22 -43.32
CA ILE A 67 2.17 61.55 -41.91
C ILE A 67 0.98 61.26 -40.99
N LEU A 68 -0.25 61.58 -41.42
CA LEU A 68 -1.47 61.31 -40.64
C LEU A 68 -1.66 59.81 -40.42
N SER A 69 -1.51 59.00 -41.47
CA SER A 69 -1.65 57.54 -41.39
C SER A 69 -0.60 56.90 -40.48
N VAL A 70 0.65 57.41 -40.51
CA VAL A 70 1.73 56.97 -39.61
C VAL A 70 1.41 57.33 -38.16
N LYS A 71 0.83 58.51 -37.91
CA LYS A 71 0.44 58.94 -36.56
C LYS A 71 -0.71 58.10 -36.00
N GLU A 72 -1.70 57.77 -36.82
CA GLU A 72 -2.79 56.83 -36.43
C GLU A 72 -2.26 55.43 -36.14
N LEU A 73 -1.35 54.93 -36.96
CA LEU A 73 -0.70 53.64 -36.75
C LEU A 73 0.13 53.63 -35.47
N SER A 74 0.89 54.70 -35.20
CA SER A 74 1.67 54.87 -33.98
C SER A 74 0.77 54.92 -32.74
N SER A 75 -0.32 55.69 -32.79
CA SER A 75 -1.31 55.74 -31.70
C SER A 75 -1.97 54.38 -31.44
N SER A 76 -2.34 53.67 -32.52
CA SER A 76 -2.94 52.32 -32.42
C SER A 76 -1.95 51.32 -31.85
N THR A 77 -0.68 51.38 -32.27
CA THR A 77 0.41 50.54 -31.74
C THR A 77 0.68 50.83 -30.28
N GLN A 78 0.64 52.11 -29.86
CA GLN A 78 0.80 52.52 -28.47
C GLN A 78 -0.34 52.00 -27.58
N LYS A 79 -1.60 52.10 -28.04
CA LYS A 79 -2.76 51.52 -27.34
C LYS A 79 -2.62 50.00 -27.19
N LEU A 80 -2.19 49.31 -28.25
CA LEU A 80 -1.95 47.87 -28.20
C LEU A 80 -0.83 47.52 -27.21
N ALA A 81 0.26 48.29 -27.17
CA ALA A 81 1.33 48.09 -26.20
C ALA A 81 0.86 48.30 -24.75
N GLN A 82 -0.03 49.26 -24.51
CA GLN A 82 -0.67 49.46 -23.20
C GLN A 82 -1.56 48.27 -22.83
N MET A 83 -2.39 47.78 -23.75
CA MET A 83 -3.20 46.57 -23.54
C MET A 83 -2.33 45.35 -23.26
N MET A 84 -1.22 45.17 -23.98
CA MET A 84 -0.28 44.07 -23.75
C MET A 84 0.34 44.14 -22.35
N LYS A 85 0.73 45.34 -21.89
CA LYS A 85 1.25 45.55 -20.52
C LYS A 85 0.19 45.25 -19.46
N SER A 86 -1.06 45.68 -19.66
CA SER A 86 -2.17 45.34 -18.77
C SER A 86 -2.37 43.84 -18.68
N LEU A 87 -2.44 43.17 -19.83
CA LEU A 87 -2.63 41.73 -19.90
C LEU A 87 -1.47 40.96 -19.24
N GLN A 88 -0.23 41.44 -19.37
CA GLN A 88 0.92 40.85 -18.71
C GLN A 88 0.79 40.90 -17.18
N VAL A 89 0.28 42.01 -16.64
CA VAL A 89 0.00 42.15 -15.20
C VAL A 89 -1.12 41.19 -14.79
N ASP A 90 -2.21 41.09 -15.56
CA ASP A 90 -3.33 40.17 -15.29
C ASP A 90 -2.88 38.71 -15.30
N PHE A 91 -2.03 38.30 -16.24
CA PHE A 91 -1.42 36.97 -16.24
C PHE A 91 -0.53 36.72 -15.02
N GLY A 92 0.17 37.76 -14.54
CA GLY A 92 0.94 37.71 -13.29
C GLY A 92 0.06 37.39 -12.08
N PHE A 93 -1.07 38.10 -11.96
CA PHE A 93 -2.07 37.83 -10.90
C PHE A 93 -2.68 36.44 -11.03
N LEU A 94 -3.06 36.02 -12.25
CA LEU A 94 -3.63 34.71 -12.49
C LEU A 94 -2.65 33.58 -12.10
N LYS A 95 -1.36 33.74 -12.41
CA LYS A 95 -0.31 32.80 -12.00
C LYS A 95 -0.22 32.69 -10.48
N GLN A 96 -0.18 33.81 -9.78
CA GLN A 96 -0.10 33.84 -8.31
C GLN A 96 -1.35 33.21 -7.68
N LEU A 97 -2.54 33.54 -8.18
CA LEU A 97 -3.81 32.97 -7.72
C LEU A 97 -3.84 31.45 -7.91
N LEU A 98 -3.42 30.97 -9.08
CA LEU A 98 -3.37 29.55 -9.36
C LEU A 98 -2.38 28.84 -8.43
N GLN A 99 -1.19 29.42 -8.22
CA GLN A 99 -0.19 28.88 -7.31
C GLN A 99 -0.73 28.77 -5.87
N LEU A 100 -1.37 29.82 -5.36
CA LEU A 100 -1.96 29.84 -4.03
C LEU A 100 -3.03 28.74 -3.88
N LYS A 101 -3.92 28.58 -4.87
CA LYS A 101 -4.93 27.52 -4.85
C LYS A 101 -4.34 26.11 -4.80
N PHE A 102 -3.26 25.86 -5.52
CA PHE A 102 -2.59 24.56 -5.45
C PHE A 102 -1.92 24.35 -4.09
N GLU A 103 -1.30 25.39 -3.54
CA GLU A 103 -0.65 25.32 -2.23
C GLU A 103 -1.66 25.08 -1.10
N ASP A 104 -2.81 25.76 -1.14
CA ASP A 104 -3.89 25.59 -0.16
C ASP A 104 -4.47 24.18 -0.20
N ARG A 105 -4.79 23.66 -1.40
CA ARG A 105 -5.30 22.28 -1.53
C ARG A 105 -4.28 21.24 -1.07
N LEU A 106 -3.00 21.44 -1.39
CA LEU A 106 -1.95 20.53 -0.93
C LEU A 106 -1.84 20.54 0.59
N LYS A 107 -1.93 21.73 1.22
CA LYS A 107 -1.92 21.85 2.68
C LYS A 107 -3.15 21.18 3.29
N GLU A 108 -4.34 21.43 2.76
CA GLU A 108 -5.58 20.85 3.24
C GLU A 108 -5.57 19.32 3.19
N GLU A 109 -5.19 18.73 2.06
CA GLU A 109 -5.07 17.27 1.91
C GLU A 109 -3.99 16.69 2.84
N SER A 110 -2.87 17.40 3.02
CA SER A 110 -1.80 16.96 3.92
C SER A 110 -2.24 16.97 5.39
N LEU A 111 -3.01 17.98 5.80
CA LEU A 111 -3.56 18.10 7.14
C LEU A 111 -4.62 17.03 7.38
N SER A 112 -5.51 16.81 6.42
CA SER A 112 -6.53 15.76 6.49
C SER A 112 -5.90 14.38 6.68
N LEU A 113 -4.89 14.04 5.87
CA LEU A 113 -4.16 12.79 6.01
C LEU A 113 -3.44 12.68 7.36
N PHE A 114 -2.84 13.78 7.83
CA PHE A 114 -2.16 13.82 9.13
C PHE A 114 -3.14 13.57 10.28
N THR A 115 -4.31 14.22 10.26
CA THR A 115 -5.35 14.02 11.27
C THR A 115 -5.83 12.57 11.30
N ILE A 116 -6.15 11.99 10.13
CA ILE A 116 -6.56 10.58 10.04
C ILE A 116 -5.50 9.63 10.61
N LEU A 117 -4.22 9.87 10.27
CA LEU A 117 -3.12 9.05 10.77
C LEU A 117 -2.93 9.22 12.29
N HIS A 118 -3.04 10.45 12.78
CA HIS A 118 -2.95 10.74 14.20
C HIS A 118 -4.06 10.06 15.00
N ASP A 119 -5.30 10.15 14.53
CA ASP A 119 -6.46 9.49 15.16
C ASP A 119 -6.28 7.97 15.19
N ARG A 120 -5.75 7.38 14.11
CA ARG A 120 -5.48 5.94 14.07
C ARG A 120 -4.38 5.52 15.04
N ILE A 121 -3.33 6.33 15.20
CA ILE A 121 -2.27 6.08 16.19
C ILE A 121 -2.86 6.14 17.60
N LEU A 122 -3.68 7.16 17.91
CA LEU A 122 -4.33 7.29 19.21
C LEU A 122 -5.25 6.10 19.53
N GLU A 123 -5.99 5.60 18.54
CA GLU A 123 -6.84 4.42 18.70
C GLU A 123 -6.02 3.17 19.04
N ILE A 124 -4.89 2.96 18.34
CA ILE A 124 -3.97 1.85 18.59
C ILE A 124 -3.35 1.96 19.99
N GLU A 125 -2.86 3.13 20.39
CA GLU A 125 -2.30 3.38 21.71
C GLU A 125 -3.32 3.10 22.82
N LYS A 126 -4.56 3.59 22.64
CA LYS A 126 -5.65 3.32 23.56
C LYS A 126 -5.95 1.83 23.69
N HIS A 127 -5.97 1.09 22.58
CA HIS A 127 -6.18 -0.36 22.60
C HIS A 127 -5.07 -1.08 23.39
N TYR A 128 -3.80 -0.71 23.18
CA TYR A 128 -2.69 -1.29 23.95
C TYR A 128 -2.78 -0.97 25.43
N GLN A 129 -3.07 0.28 25.80
CA GLN A 129 -3.24 0.69 27.19
C GLN A 129 -4.36 -0.12 27.88
N GLN A 130 -5.50 -0.29 27.20
CA GLN A 130 -6.60 -1.10 27.70
C GLN A 130 -6.22 -2.58 27.87
N ASN A 131 -5.43 -3.13 26.94
CA ASN A 131 -4.96 -4.51 27.04
C ASN A 131 -4.02 -4.69 28.23
N GLU A 132 -3.08 -3.76 28.44
CA GLU A 132 -2.23 -3.76 29.62
C GLU A 132 -3.05 -3.68 30.92
N ASP A 133 -4.04 -2.80 30.98
CA ASP A 133 -4.88 -2.65 32.17
C ASP A 133 -5.71 -3.91 32.44
N LYS A 134 -6.20 -4.59 31.40
CA LYS A 134 -6.87 -5.89 31.53
C LYS A 134 -5.91 -6.95 32.08
N MET A 135 -4.68 -7.04 31.56
CA MET A 135 -3.67 -7.98 32.08
C MET A 135 -3.29 -7.68 33.53
N ARG A 136 -3.02 -6.41 33.85
CA ARG A 136 -2.72 -5.96 35.23
C ARG A 136 -3.84 -6.34 36.19
N LYS A 137 -5.10 -6.09 35.83
CA LYS A 137 -6.28 -6.47 36.63
C LYS A 137 -6.40 -7.99 36.79
N SER A 138 -6.22 -8.76 35.71
CA SER A 138 -6.28 -10.23 35.77
C SER A 138 -5.22 -10.81 36.70
N PHE A 139 -3.97 -10.35 36.61
CA PHE A 139 -2.91 -10.84 37.48
C PHE A 139 -3.10 -10.42 38.94
N ASN A 140 -3.55 -9.19 39.18
CA ASN A 140 -3.88 -8.75 40.53
C ASN A 140 -5.03 -9.57 41.13
N GLN A 141 -6.04 -9.92 40.32
CA GLN A 141 -7.13 -10.79 40.76
C GLN A 141 -6.62 -12.19 41.09
N GLN A 142 -5.83 -12.81 40.21
CA GLN A 142 -5.23 -14.12 40.47
C GLN A 142 -4.37 -14.13 41.74
N LEU A 143 -3.62 -13.05 42.00
CA LEU A 143 -2.87 -12.89 43.24
C LEU A 143 -3.80 -12.76 44.45
N ALA A 144 -4.86 -11.97 44.36
CA ALA A 144 -5.84 -11.83 45.44
C ALA A 144 -6.54 -13.17 45.75
N ASP A 145 -6.94 -13.91 44.72
CA ASP A 145 -7.59 -15.22 44.85
C ASP A 145 -6.63 -16.24 45.48
N ALA A 146 -5.37 -16.29 45.02
CA ALA A 146 -4.35 -17.18 45.61
C ALA A 146 -4.08 -16.85 47.08
N ILE A 147 -4.02 -15.56 47.44
CA ILE A 147 -3.88 -15.12 48.84
C ILE A 147 -5.10 -15.54 49.65
N ALA A 148 -6.31 -15.40 49.12
CA ALA A 148 -7.54 -15.80 49.80
C ALA A 148 -7.60 -17.31 50.04
N VAL A 149 -7.20 -18.13 49.06
CA VAL A 149 -7.10 -19.59 49.20
C VAL A 149 -6.11 -19.96 50.30
N ILE A 150 -4.90 -19.38 50.28
CA ILE A 150 -3.88 -19.63 51.31
C ILE A 150 -4.42 -19.22 52.68
N LYS A 151 -5.01 -18.03 52.82
CA LYS A 151 -5.62 -17.57 54.08
C LYS A 151 -6.69 -18.54 54.59
N GLY A 152 -7.60 -18.98 53.72
CA GLY A 152 -8.64 -19.95 54.06
C GLY A 152 -8.07 -21.29 54.53
N MET A 153 -7.05 -21.80 53.84
CA MET A 153 -6.33 -23.00 54.28
C MET A 153 -5.69 -22.82 55.65
N TYR A 154 -4.97 -21.72 55.88
CA TYR A 154 -4.35 -21.43 57.18
C TYR A 154 -5.41 -21.33 58.30
N GLN A 155 -6.55 -20.70 58.04
CA GLN A 155 -7.65 -20.61 59.01
C GLN A 155 -8.22 -21.99 59.33
N GLN A 156 -8.39 -22.87 58.34
CA GLN A 156 -8.88 -24.24 58.51
C GLN A 156 -7.90 -25.14 59.28
N PHE A 157 -6.59 -25.03 59.02
CA PHE A 157 -5.56 -25.86 59.69
C PHE A 157 -5.25 -25.42 61.12
N PHE A 158 -5.41 -24.12 61.41
CA PHE A 158 -5.02 -23.54 62.70
C PHE A 158 -6.18 -23.09 63.58
N GLU A 159 -7.45 -23.16 63.13
CA GLU A 159 -8.62 -22.63 63.87
C GLU A 159 -8.40 -21.19 64.37
N VAL A 160 -7.65 -20.38 63.63
CA VAL A 160 -7.39 -18.99 64.00
C VAL A 160 -8.51 -18.17 63.38
N GLU A 161 -9.59 -17.95 64.12
CA GLU A 161 -10.49 -16.85 63.84
C GLU A 161 -9.66 -15.55 63.83
N GLU A 162 -9.55 -14.89 62.67
CA GLU A 162 -9.01 -13.54 62.57
C GLU A 162 -10.02 -12.58 63.21
N GLU A 163 -10.07 -12.56 64.53
CA GLU A 163 -10.61 -11.43 65.27
C GLU A 163 -9.47 -10.42 65.49
N ASN A 164 -9.74 -9.14 65.23
CA ASN A 164 -8.77 -8.04 65.30
C ASN A 164 -8.31 -7.77 66.74
N VAL A 165 -7.57 -8.70 67.33
CA VAL A 165 -7.11 -8.61 68.72
C VAL A 165 -5.61 -8.34 68.74
N SER A 166 -5.23 -7.40 69.60
CA SER A 166 -3.87 -6.87 69.73
C SER A 166 -2.78 -7.96 69.80
N LEU A 167 -1.59 -7.64 69.26
CA LEU A 167 -0.41 -8.51 69.12
C LEU A 167 -0.02 -9.32 70.37
N GLN A 168 -0.43 -8.87 71.57
CA GLN A 168 -0.13 -9.54 72.82
C GLN A 168 -1.04 -10.76 73.08
N ASP A 169 -2.26 -10.76 72.54
CA ASP A 169 -3.27 -11.80 72.78
C ASP A 169 -3.21 -12.95 71.74
N VAL A 170 -2.65 -12.69 70.55
CA VAL A 170 -2.42 -13.73 69.53
C VAL A 170 -1.42 -14.79 69.99
N SER A 171 -0.45 -14.38 70.82
CA SER A 171 0.54 -15.24 71.46
C SER A 171 -0.10 -16.22 72.44
N THR A 172 -0.97 -15.73 73.32
CA THR A 172 -1.71 -16.52 74.31
C THR A 172 -2.70 -17.47 73.64
N VAL A 173 -3.42 -17.03 72.60
CA VAL A 173 -4.35 -17.88 71.85
C VAL A 173 -3.63 -19.01 71.12
N LYS A 174 -2.52 -18.73 70.41
CA LYS A 174 -1.70 -19.79 69.78
C LYS A 174 -1.17 -20.80 70.81
N THR A 175 -0.73 -20.31 71.97
CA THR A 175 -0.23 -21.17 73.05
C THR A 175 -1.34 -22.07 73.60
N ASN A 176 -2.58 -21.55 73.72
CA ASN A 176 -3.73 -22.31 74.19
C ASN A 176 -4.22 -23.36 73.17
N ILE A 177 -4.20 -23.06 71.87
CA ILE A 177 -4.53 -24.03 70.81
C ILE A 177 -3.50 -25.16 70.78
N LEU A 178 -2.20 -24.82 70.88
CA LEU A 178 -1.13 -25.82 70.98
C LEU A 178 -1.27 -26.67 72.24
N LEU A 179 -1.63 -26.08 73.38
CA LEU A 179 -1.87 -26.81 74.62
C LEU A 179 -3.07 -27.77 74.51
N ARG A 180 -4.13 -27.39 73.79
CA ARG A 180 -5.28 -28.26 73.52
C ARG A 180 -4.90 -29.44 72.63
N LYS A 181 -4.20 -29.19 71.51
CA LYS A 181 -3.69 -30.27 70.65
C LYS A 181 -2.68 -31.17 71.36
N LEU A 182 -1.88 -30.62 72.27
CA LEU A 182 -0.97 -31.41 73.11
C LEU A 182 -1.75 -32.35 74.02
N LYS A 183 -2.82 -31.86 74.68
CA LYS A 183 -3.69 -32.69 75.52
C LYS A 183 -4.42 -33.78 74.74
N GLU A 184 -4.95 -33.46 73.56
CA GLU A 184 -5.57 -34.47 72.66
C GLU A 184 -4.57 -35.58 72.28
N LYS A 185 -3.32 -35.21 71.97
CA LYS A 185 -2.27 -36.20 71.69
C LYS A 185 -1.87 -37.00 72.93
N GLU A 186 -1.86 -36.38 74.11
CA GLU A 186 -1.59 -37.06 75.38
C GLU A 186 -2.71 -38.07 75.73
N GLU A 187 -3.97 -37.74 75.43
CA GLU A 187 -5.12 -38.63 75.58
C GLU A 187 -5.03 -39.82 74.62
N VAL A 188 -4.69 -39.60 73.34
CA VAL A 188 -4.45 -40.69 72.38
C VAL A 188 -3.29 -41.58 72.83
N ILE A 189 -2.20 -41.00 73.36
CA ILE A 189 -1.09 -41.79 73.92
C ILE A 189 -1.54 -42.61 75.12
N LYS A 190 -2.42 -42.06 75.97
CA LYS A 190 -2.99 -42.77 77.11
C LYS A 190 -3.88 -43.93 76.65
N GLU A 191 -4.77 -43.71 75.68
CA GLU A 191 -5.60 -44.75 75.07
C GLU A 191 -4.75 -45.86 74.45
N LEU A 192 -3.70 -45.53 73.68
CA LEU A 192 -2.79 -46.52 73.10
C LEU A 192 -1.98 -47.28 74.15
N LYS A 193 -1.65 -46.65 75.28
CA LYS A 193 -1.02 -47.34 76.42
C LYS A 193 -1.99 -48.28 77.10
N GLU A 194 -3.24 -47.87 77.30
CA GLU A 194 -4.30 -48.71 77.85
C GLU A 194 -4.63 -49.88 76.92
N GLU A 195 -4.64 -49.68 75.60
CA GLU A 195 -4.75 -50.76 74.61
C GLU A 195 -3.55 -51.71 74.69
N LEU A 196 -2.32 -51.19 74.81
CA LEU A 196 -1.12 -52.00 74.92
C LEU A 196 -1.11 -52.84 76.20
N ASP A 197 -1.57 -52.27 77.31
CA ASP A 197 -1.72 -53.00 78.57
C ASP A 197 -2.88 -54.00 78.50
N GLN A 198 -3.99 -53.66 77.84
CA GLN A 198 -5.02 -54.63 77.48
C GLN A 198 -4.47 -55.75 76.60
N TYR A 199 -3.57 -55.48 75.65
CA TYR A 199 -2.92 -56.53 74.85
C TYR A 199 -1.94 -57.39 75.66
N LYS A 200 -1.30 -56.83 76.70
CA LYS A 200 -0.50 -57.63 77.65
C LYS A 200 -1.40 -58.52 78.52
N ASP A 201 -2.53 -57.99 78.99
CA ASP A 201 -3.48 -58.71 79.84
C ASP A 201 -4.28 -59.76 79.05
N PHE A 202 -4.68 -59.44 77.80
CA PHE A 202 -5.28 -60.39 76.86
C PHE A 202 -4.24 -61.34 76.23
N GLY A 203 -2.95 -60.99 76.22
CA GLY A 203 -1.87 -61.82 75.70
C GLY A 203 -1.71 -63.14 76.46
N PHE A 204 -2.11 -63.18 77.74
CA PHE A 204 -2.15 -64.41 78.54
C PHE A 204 -3.42 -65.25 78.36
N HIS A 205 -4.46 -64.73 77.68
CA HIS A 205 -5.71 -65.47 77.43
C HIS A 205 -5.99 -65.78 75.96
N LYS A 206 -5.25 -65.13 75.04
CA LYS A 206 -5.51 -65.17 73.59
C LYS A 206 -4.49 -65.99 72.79
N MET A 207 -3.43 -66.51 73.41
CA MET A 207 -2.48 -67.42 72.72
C MET A 207 -3.05 -68.83 72.51
N GLU A 208 -4.18 -69.18 73.15
CA GLU A 208 -4.82 -70.50 73.02
C GLU A 208 -6.06 -70.50 72.07
N SER A 209 -6.50 -69.34 71.55
CA SER A 209 -7.80 -69.23 70.84
C SER A 209 -7.76 -68.70 69.40
N PHE A 210 -6.62 -68.25 68.87
CA PHE A 210 -6.52 -67.67 67.51
C PHE A 210 -5.95 -68.61 66.45
N ALA A 211 -6.28 -69.91 66.51
CA ALA A 211 -6.06 -70.84 65.41
C ALA A 211 -7.18 -70.83 64.35
N LYS A 212 -8.22 -69.99 64.49
CA LYS A 212 -9.33 -69.91 63.54
C LYS A 212 -9.79 -68.48 63.32
N GLU A 213 -10.04 -68.18 62.05
CA GLU A 213 -10.74 -67.00 61.49
C GLU A 213 -9.88 -65.80 61.08
N THR A 214 -9.31 -65.93 59.89
CA THR A 214 -8.98 -64.82 58.99
C THR A 214 -9.99 -64.76 57.83
N SER A 215 -10.84 -63.74 57.80
CA SER A 215 -11.56 -63.28 56.60
C SER A 215 -11.61 -61.75 56.59
N SER A 216 -10.47 -61.06 56.48
CA SER A 216 -9.76 -60.64 55.26
C SER A 216 -10.22 -59.27 54.69
N PRO A 217 -9.58 -58.15 55.12
CA PRO A 217 -9.51 -56.86 54.42
C PRO A 217 -8.80 -56.92 53.04
N LYS A 218 -8.28 -58.09 52.67
CA LYS A 218 -7.43 -58.33 51.51
C LYS A 218 -8.17 -58.25 50.19
N SER A 219 -9.48 -58.57 50.16
CA SER A 219 -10.26 -58.62 48.91
C SER A 219 -10.73 -57.25 48.41
N ASN A 220 -10.96 -56.27 49.29
CA ASN A 220 -11.33 -54.91 48.88
C ASN A 220 -10.14 -54.19 48.22
N LEU A 221 -8.94 -54.35 48.76
CA LEU A 221 -7.71 -53.80 48.17
C LEU A 221 -7.39 -54.43 46.80
N GLU A 222 -7.67 -55.73 46.62
CA GLU A 222 -7.51 -56.40 45.32
C GLU A 222 -8.45 -55.83 44.24
N LYS A 223 -9.69 -55.47 44.62
CA LYS A 223 -10.67 -54.90 43.69
C LYS A 223 -10.28 -53.49 43.23
N GLU A 224 -9.90 -52.62 44.15
CA GLU A 224 -9.45 -51.25 43.85
C GLU A 224 -8.19 -51.26 42.95
N ASN A 225 -7.28 -52.19 43.21
CA ASN A 225 -6.08 -52.39 42.39
C ASN A 225 -6.41 -52.85 40.95
N LEU A 226 -7.47 -53.66 40.78
CA LEU A 226 -7.97 -54.02 39.45
C LEU A 226 -8.56 -52.82 38.72
N GLU A 227 -9.31 -51.96 39.41
CA GLU A 227 -9.91 -50.75 38.84
C GLU A 227 -8.83 -49.74 38.39
N TYR A 228 -7.78 -49.52 39.20
CA TYR A 228 -6.63 -48.70 38.78
C TYR A 228 -5.87 -49.29 37.59
N LYS A 229 -5.79 -50.61 37.47
CA LYS A 229 -5.17 -51.24 36.28
C LYS A 229 -5.96 -50.97 35.01
N VAL A 230 -7.29 -51.10 35.07
CA VAL A 230 -8.17 -50.83 33.92
C VAL A 230 -8.12 -49.35 33.54
N GLU A 231 -8.15 -48.44 34.51
CA GLU A 231 -8.06 -47.00 34.23
C GLU A 231 -6.68 -46.61 33.67
N ASN A 232 -5.58 -47.22 34.16
CA ASN A 232 -4.25 -47.03 33.56
C ASN A 232 -4.20 -47.51 32.10
N GLU A 233 -4.82 -48.65 31.78
CA GLU A 233 -4.89 -49.16 30.40
C GLU A 233 -5.70 -48.21 29.50
N ARG A 234 -6.81 -47.67 30.02
CA ARG A 234 -7.62 -46.65 29.33
C ARG A 234 -6.83 -45.36 29.07
N LEU A 235 -6.05 -44.90 30.04
CA LEU A 235 -5.22 -43.71 29.89
C LEU A 235 -4.08 -43.93 28.88
N LEU A 236 -3.47 -45.12 28.86
CA LEU A 236 -2.46 -45.47 27.85
C LEU A 236 -3.02 -45.47 26.43
N GLN A 237 -4.25 -45.97 26.24
CA GLN A 237 -4.93 -45.93 24.95
C GLN A 237 -5.17 -44.48 24.48
N ILE A 238 -5.62 -43.59 25.38
CA ILE A 238 -5.81 -42.17 25.07
C ILE A 238 -4.48 -41.49 24.72
N ILE A 239 -3.41 -41.82 25.43
CA ILE A 239 -2.07 -41.30 25.12
C ILE A 239 -1.67 -41.72 23.70
N SER A 240 -1.85 -43.00 23.34
CA SER A 240 -1.54 -43.50 21.99
C SER A 240 -2.34 -42.78 20.90
N GLU A 241 -3.64 -42.57 21.11
CA GLU A 241 -4.50 -41.86 20.15
C GLU A 241 -4.08 -40.39 19.99
N LEU A 242 -3.74 -39.71 21.09
CA LEU A 242 -3.24 -38.33 21.05
C LEU A 242 -1.87 -38.22 20.38
N GLU A 243 -1.00 -39.21 20.56
CA GLU A 243 0.30 -39.28 19.88
C GLU A 243 0.14 -39.44 18.37
N GLU A 244 -0.77 -40.30 17.91
CA GLU A 244 -1.10 -40.46 16.48
C GLU A 244 -1.70 -39.18 15.89
N GLU A 245 -2.61 -38.52 16.61
CA GLU A 245 -3.19 -37.25 16.22
C GLU A 245 -2.11 -36.16 16.07
N ILE A 246 -1.14 -36.10 16.99
CA ILE A 246 0.01 -35.18 16.88
C ILE A 246 0.84 -35.49 15.63
N GLN A 247 1.11 -36.76 15.35
CA GLN A 247 1.88 -37.16 14.16
C GLN A 247 1.17 -36.77 12.85
N ILE A 248 -0.15 -36.96 12.79
CA ILE A 248 -0.96 -36.55 11.63
C ILE A 248 -0.91 -35.03 11.45
N ASN A 249 -1.12 -34.26 12.53
CA ASN A 249 -1.07 -32.80 12.50
C ASN A 249 0.32 -32.26 12.08
N LEU A 250 1.41 -32.90 12.53
CA LEU A 250 2.77 -32.54 12.09
C LEU A 250 2.95 -32.76 10.59
N LYS A 251 2.44 -33.88 10.06
CA LYS A 251 2.51 -34.17 8.63
C LYS A 251 1.68 -33.20 7.80
N GLU A 252 0.47 -32.86 8.25
CA GLU A 252 -0.37 -31.85 7.60
C GLU A 252 0.31 -30.48 7.59
N ASN A 253 0.86 -30.05 8.72
CA ASN A 253 1.62 -28.80 8.81
C ASN A 253 2.80 -28.78 7.83
N SER A 254 3.55 -29.88 7.71
CA SER A 254 4.65 -29.95 6.74
C SER A 254 4.16 -29.79 5.29
N GLY A 255 3.01 -30.38 4.95
CA GLY A 255 2.40 -30.19 3.63
C GLY A 255 1.94 -28.76 3.37
N LEU A 256 1.37 -28.10 4.40
CA LEU A 256 0.97 -26.69 4.31
C LEU A 256 2.18 -25.74 4.19
N GLU A 257 3.30 -26.07 4.85
CA GLU A 257 4.56 -25.32 4.70
C GLU A 257 5.09 -25.40 3.26
N ASP A 258 5.07 -26.58 2.63
CA ASP A 258 5.48 -26.75 1.24
C ASP A 258 4.58 -25.98 0.26
N GLU A 259 3.26 -25.99 0.47
CA GLU A 259 2.32 -25.22 -0.34
C GLU A 259 2.55 -23.70 -0.18
N LEU A 260 2.81 -23.23 1.04
CA LEU A 260 3.14 -21.84 1.33
C LEU A 260 4.42 -21.41 0.61
N ILE A 261 5.46 -22.25 0.61
CA ILE A 261 6.71 -22.00 -0.11
C ILE A 261 6.44 -21.88 -1.62
N SER A 262 5.68 -22.82 -2.20
CA SER A 262 5.33 -22.81 -3.63
C SER A 262 4.54 -21.57 -4.03
N MET A 263 3.53 -21.20 -3.24
CA MET A 263 2.73 -19.98 -3.45
C MET A 263 3.59 -18.72 -3.37
N LYS A 264 4.53 -18.66 -2.41
CA LYS A 264 5.46 -17.53 -2.27
C LYS A 264 6.37 -17.39 -3.49
N GLU A 265 6.92 -18.48 -4.01
CA GLU A 265 7.75 -18.46 -5.21
C GLU A 265 6.99 -17.98 -6.45
N MET A 266 5.73 -18.41 -6.60
CA MET A 266 4.88 -17.98 -7.70
C MET A 266 4.57 -16.48 -7.62
N ALA A 267 4.20 -15.99 -6.43
CA ALA A 267 3.97 -14.57 -6.19
C ALA A 267 5.21 -13.72 -6.49
N GLU A 268 6.42 -14.22 -6.18
CA GLU A 268 7.66 -13.50 -6.47
C GLU A 268 8.00 -13.48 -7.97
N LYS A 269 7.69 -14.54 -8.71
CA LYS A 269 7.79 -14.56 -10.18
C LYS A 269 6.83 -13.55 -10.83
N ASP A 270 5.60 -13.48 -10.32
CA ASP A 270 4.60 -12.51 -10.79
C ASP A 270 5.04 -11.08 -10.49
N HIS A 271 5.56 -10.82 -9.28
CA HIS A 271 6.10 -9.52 -8.91
C HIS A 271 7.23 -9.06 -9.84
N LYS A 272 8.17 -9.96 -10.18
CA LYS A 272 9.24 -9.69 -11.15
C LYS A 272 8.69 -9.38 -12.55
N THR A 273 7.62 -10.06 -12.95
CA THR A 273 6.98 -9.83 -14.26
C THR A 273 6.27 -8.48 -14.31
N ILE A 274 5.51 -8.15 -13.26
CA ILE A 274 4.85 -6.84 -13.10
C ILE A 274 5.88 -5.71 -13.14
N GLN A 275 7.01 -5.87 -12.43
CA GLN A 275 8.07 -4.87 -12.42
C GLN A 275 8.63 -4.63 -13.83
N LYS A 276 8.91 -5.69 -14.60
CA LYS A 276 9.38 -5.56 -15.99
C LYS A 276 8.38 -4.82 -16.88
N LEU A 277 7.08 -5.11 -16.72
CA LEU A 277 6.02 -4.42 -17.47
C LEU A 277 5.91 -2.95 -17.08
N MET A 278 6.05 -2.64 -15.79
CA MET A 278 6.09 -1.25 -15.30
C MET A 278 7.27 -0.49 -15.90
N ASP A 279 8.47 -1.05 -15.86
CA ASP A 279 9.67 -0.43 -16.42
C ASP A 279 9.53 -0.21 -17.94
N SER A 280 8.94 -1.18 -18.65
CA SER A 280 8.68 -1.05 -20.08
C SER A 280 7.66 0.03 -20.40
N ARG A 281 6.59 0.13 -19.62
CA ARG A 281 5.57 1.18 -19.75
C ARG A 281 6.18 2.56 -19.53
N ASP A 282 7.04 2.70 -18.53
CA ASP A 282 7.64 3.99 -18.18
C ASP A 282 8.62 4.45 -19.26
N ARG A 283 9.42 3.55 -19.85
CA ARG A 283 10.23 3.84 -21.05
C ARG A 283 9.39 4.31 -22.24
N LEU A 284 8.29 3.62 -22.55
CA LEU A 284 7.39 4.02 -23.64
C LEU A 284 6.74 5.38 -23.38
N ARG A 285 6.44 5.70 -22.12
CA ARG A 285 5.90 7.01 -21.74
C ARG A 285 6.92 8.13 -21.98
N GLU A 286 8.19 7.89 -21.67
CA GLU A 286 9.28 8.83 -21.95
C GLU A 286 9.46 9.06 -23.45
N GLU A 287 9.46 7.99 -24.25
CA GLU A 287 9.56 8.08 -25.71
C GLU A 287 8.39 8.85 -26.33
N LEU A 288 7.16 8.55 -25.93
CA LEU A 288 5.97 9.29 -26.35
C LEU A 288 6.06 10.77 -25.94
N HIS A 289 6.59 11.07 -24.76
CA HIS A 289 6.75 12.45 -24.30
C HIS A 289 7.79 13.21 -25.14
N TYR A 290 8.87 12.52 -25.55
CA TYR A 290 9.88 13.07 -26.45
C TYR A 290 9.29 13.36 -27.84
N GLU A 291 8.55 12.41 -28.43
CA GLU A 291 7.87 12.61 -29.71
C GLU A 291 6.85 13.75 -29.66
N LYS A 292 6.04 13.83 -28.59
CA LYS A 292 5.10 14.95 -28.38
C LYS A 292 5.82 16.29 -28.35
N SER A 293 6.97 16.37 -27.67
CA SER A 293 7.77 17.60 -27.65
C SER A 293 8.28 17.96 -29.04
N LEU A 294 8.78 16.98 -29.80
CA LEU A 294 9.26 17.19 -31.15
C LEU A 294 8.16 17.68 -32.11
N VAL A 295 6.97 17.05 -32.05
CA VAL A 295 5.80 17.46 -32.83
C VAL A 295 5.36 18.88 -32.45
N GLN A 296 5.34 19.18 -31.14
CA GLN A 296 5.00 20.51 -30.66
C GLN A 296 5.98 21.59 -31.19
N ASP A 297 7.27 21.28 -31.23
CA ASP A 297 8.29 22.18 -31.80
C ASP A 297 8.10 22.40 -33.31
N VAL A 298 7.74 21.36 -34.07
CA VAL A 298 7.42 21.50 -35.49
C VAL A 298 6.18 22.36 -35.71
N ILE A 299 5.13 22.19 -34.90
CA ILE A 299 3.92 23.02 -34.94
C ILE A 299 4.27 24.48 -34.64
N ASN A 300 5.09 24.73 -33.61
CA ASN A 300 5.54 26.07 -33.26
C ASN A 300 6.31 26.72 -34.41
N LYS A 301 7.29 26.02 -35.00
CA LYS A 301 8.04 26.48 -36.18
C LYS A 301 7.13 26.76 -37.38
N GLN A 302 6.15 25.90 -37.65
CA GLN A 302 5.20 26.11 -38.74
C GLN A 302 4.30 27.32 -38.49
N LYS A 303 3.88 27.54 -37.25
CA LYS A 303 3.10 28.72 -36.83
C LYS A 303 3.92 30.00 -37.03
N GLU A 304 5.17 30.01 -36.59
CA GLU A 304 6.11 31.11 -36.81
C GLU A 304 6.31 31.39 -38.31
N HIS A 305 6.55 30.36 -39.12
CA HIS A 305 6.69 30.50 -40.56
C HIS A 305 5.41 31.03 -41.24
N LYS A 306 4.22 30.57 -40.82
CA LYS A 306 2.94 31.09 -41.29
C LYS A 306 2.76 32.57 -40.92
N GLU A 307 3.20 32.97 -39.74
CA GLU A 307 3.15 34.35 -39.27
C GLU A 307 4.13 35.25 -40.03
N MET A 308 5.35 34.78 -40.28
CA MET A 308 6.33 35.44 -41.14
C MET A 308 5.79 35.60 -42.57
N ARG A 309 5.22 34.55 -43.16
CA ARG A 309 4.57 34.63 -44.48
C ARG A 309 3.42 35.63 -44.51
N LYS A 310 2.60 35.74 -43.45
CA LYS A 310 1.58 36.79 -43.38
C LYS A 310 2.19 38.19 -43.36
N LYS A 311 3.29 38.40 -42.64
CA LYS A 311 4.01 39.68 -42.60
C LYS A 311 4.55 40.09 -43.97
N TYR A 312 5.12 39.14 -44.74
CA TYR A 312 5.62 39.42 -46.09
C TYR A 312 4.55 39.41 -47.19
N GLY A 313 3.50 38.59 -47.06
CA GLY A 313 2.38 38.53 -48.01
C GLY A 313 1.52 39.79 -48.01
N SER A 314 1.42 40.48 -46.87
CA SER A 314 0.77 41.80 -46.78
C SER A 314 1.51 42.91 -47.54
N LEU A 315 2.78 42.72 -47.92
CA LEU A 315 3.48 43.64 -48.83
C LEU A 315 3.14 43.40 -50.31
N SER A 316 2.70 42.19 -50.69
CA SER A 316 2.48 41.82 -52.10
C SER A 316 1.09 42.18 -52.65
N VAL A 317 0.14 42.59 -51.80
CA VAL A 317 -1.26 42.88 -52.23
C VAL A 317 -1.43 44.31 -52.76
N LYS A 318 -0.40 45.17 -52.72
CA LYS A 318 -0.49 46.53 -53.27
C LYS A 318 -0.11 46.66 -54.76
N VAL A 319 0.29 45.59 -55.44
CA VAL A 319 0.62 45.63 -56.88
C VAL A 319 -0.18 44.57 -57.65
N ALA A 320 -1.49 44.78 -57.79
CA ALA A 320 -2.30 44.19 -58.86
C ALA A 320 -3.75 44.73 -58.79
N ARG A 321 -3.95 45.95 -59.31
CA ARG A 321 -5.25 46.38 -59.84
C ARG A 321 -5.00 47.15 -61.13
N SER A 322 -5.20 46.49 -62.27
CA SER A 322 -5.85 47.03 -63.47
C SER A 322 -5.60 46.10 -64.65
N ALA A 323 -6.63 45.35 -65.06
CA ALA A 323 -7.01 45.19 -66.47
C ALA A 323 -8.27 44.31 -66.54
N LYS A 324 -9.18 44.76 -67.39
CA LYS A 324 -10.58 44.39 -67.50
C LYS A 324 -10.79 43.68 -68.84
N GLY A 325 -11.64 42.65 -68.88
CA GLY A 325 -12.50 42.41 -70.05
C GLY A 325 -12.58 40.98 -70.63
N ARG A 326 -13.75 40.37 -70.38
CA ARG A 326 -14.63 39.57 -71.27
C ARG A 326 -14.23 38.14 -71.73
N GLU A 327 -15.08 37.20 -71.29
CA GLU A 327 -15.85 36.15 -72.02
C GLU A 327 -15.36 35.77 -73.44
N ALA A 328 -15.28 34.51 -73.87
CA ALA A 328 -16.38 33.55 -73.96
C ALA A 328 -15.87 32.19 -74.49
N SER A 329 -16.56 31.11 -74.06
CA SER A 329 -16.81 29.84 -74.78
C SER A 329 -15.64 29.01 -75.35
N LEU A 330 -15.48 27.78 -74.86
CA LEU A 330 -15.86 26.53 -75.56
C LEU A 330 -15.24 25.29 -74.85
N SER A 331 -16.10 24.35 -74.47
CA SER A 331 -15.81 22.93 -74.22
C SER A 331 -15.39 22.23 -75.54
N PRO A 332 -14.72 21.05 -75.60
CA PRO A 332 -15.03 19.84 -74.82
C PRO A 332 -13.84 18.93 -74.41
N TRP A 333 -14.09 18.03 -73.46
CA TRP A 333 -13.24 16.87 -73.12
C TRP A 333 -13.14 15.86 -74.28
N PRO A 334 -12.08 15.02 -74.35
CA PRO A 334 -12.21 13.65 -73.80
C PRO A 334 -10.94 13.00 -73.15
N LYS A 335 -11.20 12.31 -72.02
CA LYS A 335 -10.67 11.03 -71.48
C LYS A 335 -9.18 10.60 -71.67
N SER A 336 -8.40 10.71 -70.57
CA SER A 336 -7.56 9.70 -69.83
C SER A 336 -6.46 8.84 -70.55
N PRO A 337 -5.49 8.20 -69.83
CA PRO A 337 -4.67 8.56 -68.64
C PRO A 337 -3.16 8.09 -68.80
N PRO A 338 -2.38 7.63 -67.78
CA PRO A 338 -1.28 8.41 -67.16
C PRO A 338 0.10 7.67 -67.08
N SER A 339 1.18 8.35 -66.62
CA SER A 339 1.97 8.02 -65.40
C SER A 339 3.40 8.58 -65.39
N THR A 340 3.93 8.58 -64.16
CA THR A 340 4.95 9.41 -63.52
C THR A 340 6.34 8.78 -63.49
N THR A 341 7.39 9.61 -63.36
CA THR A 341 8.70 9.29 -62.74
C THR A 341 8.96 10.42 -61.73
N ALA A 342 9.49 10.28 -60.52
CA ALA A 342 10.57 9.42 -60.09
C ALA A 342 10.57 9.21 -58.56
N LEU A 343 11.39 8.23 -58.17
CA LEU A 343 11.56 7.57 -56.89
C LEU A 343 12.40 8.34 -55.86
N ARG A 344 12.21 7.94 -54.59
CA ARG A 344 13.21 7.93 -53.50
C ARG A 344 13.74 6.51 -53.33
N PRO A 345 14.92 6.30 -52.73
CA PRO A 345 15.05 5.31 -51.64
C PRO A 345 16.15 5.67 -50.60
N HIS A 346 16.40 5.03 -49.46
CA HIS A 346 15.76 4.00 -48.60
C HIS A 346 16.50 4.01 -47.23
N SER A 347 15.85 3.54 -46.17
CA SER A 347 16.47 3.05 -44.92
C SER A 347 16.87 1.56 -45.06
N ALA A 348 17.67 1.02 -44.14
CA ALA A 348 18.06 -0.39 -44.10
C ALA A 348 17.86 -1.06 -42.72
N THR A 349 17.77 -2.41 -42.74
CA THR A 349 18.13 -3.46 -41.74
C THR A 349 17.00 -4.51 -41.64
N MET A 350 17.15 -5.85 -41.74
CA MET A 350 18.27 -6.81 -41.91
C MET A 350 17.72 -8.19 -42.41
N SER A 351 18.61 -9.06 -42.91
CA SER A 351 18.65 -10.55 -42.74
C SER A 351 18.18 -11.57 -43.82
N VAL A 352 19.21 -12.28 -44.36
CA VAL A 352 19.44 -13.69 -44.80
C VAL A 352 18.72 -14.37 -45.99
N SER A 353 19.53 -14.73 -47.01
CA SER A 353 19.60 -15.85 -48.01
C SER A 353 18.31 -16.56 -48.50
N SER A 354 18.08 -16.90 -49.78
CA SER A 354 18.96 -17.35 -50.88
C SER A 354 18.28 -17.28 -52.27
N ALA A 355 19.12 -17.19 -53.32
CA ALA A 355 19.02 -17.65 -54.72
C ALA A 355 17.71 -17.53 -55.57
N GLY A 356 17.87 -16.95 -56.77
CA GLY A 356 17.04 -17.26 -57.95
C GLY A 356 16.46 -16.05 -58.68
N ALA A 357 17.10 -15.65 -59.78
CA ALA A 357 16.65 -14.61 -60.70
C ALA A 357 15.30 -14.94 -61.37
N GLN A 358 14.41 -13.97 -61.53
CA GLN A 358 14.09 -13.34 -62.82
C GLN A 358 12.91 -12.35 -62.74
N LYS A 359 12.86 -11.50 -63.76
CA LYS A 359 12.16 -10.21 -63.91
C LYS A 359 10.63 -10.23 -63.80
N ALA A 360 10.16 -9.16 -63.17
CA ALA A 360 9.11 -8.22 -63.62
C ALA A 360 7.71 -8.76 -63.99
N LYS A 361 6.72 -8.44 -63.14
CA LYS A 361 5.50 -7.74 -63.56
C LYS A 361 4.68 -7.33 -62.34
N MET A 362 4.52 -6.02 -62.13
CA MET A 362 3.43 -5.48 -61.32
C MET A 362 2.16 -5.41 -62.18
N PRO A 363 1.00 -5.77 -61.62
CA PRO A 363 -0.20 -4.98 -61.82
C PRO A 363 -0.74 -4.44 -60.50
N LYS A 364 -1.35 -3.26 -60.64
CA LYS A 364 -1.79 -2.33 -59.63
C LYS A 364 -2.86 -2.91 -58.69
N LYS A 365 -2.65 -2.66 -57.41
CA LYS A 365 -3.64 -2.64 -56.33
C LYS A 365 -4.39 -1.30 -56.43
N ALA A 366 -5.70 -1.35 -56.65
CA ALA A 366 -6.62 -0.22 -56.43
C ALA A 366 -8.04 -0.76 -56.21
N LEU A 367 -8.20 -1.61 -55.19
CA LEU A 367 -9.51 -1.96 -54.62
C LEU A 367 -9.33 -2.62 -53.24
N LYS A 368 -8.56 -2.01 -52.33
CA LYS A 368 -8.41 -2.48 -50.94
C LYS A 368 -8.01 -1.33 -50.02
N GLU A 369 -8.82 -0.28 -49.95
CA GLU A 369 -8.63 0.78 -48.94
C GLU A 369 -9.83 0.84 -47.99
N ASP A 370 -11.05 0.57 -48.47
CA ASP A 370 -12.23 0.40 -47.60
C ASP A 370 -12.25 -0.91 -46.80
N GLN A 371 -11.49 -1.93 -47.19
CA GLN A 371 -11.52 -3.24 -46.52
C GLN A 371 -10.57 -3.32 -45.31
N ALA A 372 -9.50 -2.51 -45.31
CA ALA A 372 -8.51 -2.49 -44.21
C ALA A 372 -9.03 -1.75 -42.96
N VAL A 373 -9.85 -0.70 -43.15
CA VAL A 373 -10.44 0.05 -42.02
C VAL A 373 -11.53 -0.77 -41.32
N VAL A 374 -12.22 -1.65 -42.05
CA VAL A 374 -13.23 -2.56 -41.47
C VAL A 374 -12.57 -3.71 -40.70
N GLU A 375 -11.44 -4.23 -41.17
CA GLU A 375 -10.67 -5.28 -40.49
C GLU A 375 -10.07 -4.77 -39.15
N ASP A 376 -9.53 -3.54 -39.12
CA ASP A 376 -9.02 -2.94 -37.86
C ASP A 376 -10.13 -2.67 -36.85
N LYS A 377 -11.33 -2.29 -37.31
CA LYS A 377 -12.49 -2.05 -36.44
C LYS A 377 -13.01 -3.36 -35.83
N HIS A 378 -13.07 -4.44 -36.62
CA HIS A 378 -13.45 -5.76 -36.16
C HIS A 378 -12.41 -6.36 -35.17
N GLY A 379 -11.13 -6.06 -35.37
CA GLY A 379 -10.06 -6.44 -34.45
C GLY A 379 -10.18 -5.75 -33.08
N LEU A 380 -10.53 -4.46 -33.07
CA LEU A 380 -10.80 -3.71 -31.84
C LEU A 380 -12.07 -4.19 -31.14
N GLU A 381 -13.14 -4.50 -31.89
CA GLU A 381 -14.37 -5.07 -31.33
C GLU A 381 -14.12 -6.43 -30.67
N SER A 382 -13.32 -7.29 -31.30
CA SER A 382 -12.91 -8.59 -30.74
C SER A 382 -12.07 -8.44 -29.46
N GLN A 383 -11.18 -7.45 -29.40
CA GLN A 383 -10.41 -7.16 -28.17
C GLN A 383 -11.31 -6.63 -27.04
N ILE A 384 -12.28 -5.76 -27.36
CA ILE A 384 -13.25 -5.26 -26.37
C ILE A 384 -14.07 -6.41 -25.79
N GLU A 385 -14.49 -7.35 -26.63
CA GLU A 385 -15.26 -8.52 -26.19
C GLU A 385 -14.41 -9.46 -25.30
N ALA A 386 -13.16 -9.72 -25.68
CA ALA A 386 -12.22 -10.49 -24.85
C ALA A 386 -11.96 -9.82 -23.50
N LEU A 387 -11.80 -8.49 -23.46
CA LEU A 387 -11.61 -7.73 -22.23
C LEU A 387 -12.87 -7.74 -21.35
N LYS A 388 -14.07 -7.69 -21.94
CA LYS A 388 -15.32 -7.84 -21.19
C LYS A 388 -15.46 -9.24 -20.58
N ALA A 389 -15.12 -10.29 -21.32
CA ALA A 389 -15.13 -11.65 -20.81
C ALA A 389 -14.12 -11.83 -19.66
N ASN A 390 -12.94 -11.23 -19.77
CA ASN A 390 -11.92 -11.29 -18.73
C ASN A 390 -12.36 -10.51 -17.47
N LEU A 391 -12.95 -9.32 -17.64
CA LEU A 391 -13.54 -8.54 -16.55
C LEU A 391 -14.62 -9.35 -15.80
N GLU A 392 -15.48 -10.05 -16.53
CA GLU A 392 -16.54 -10.86 -15.93
C GLU A 392 -15.98 -12.08 -15.16
N ASN A 393 -14.92 -12.70 -15.68
CA ASN A 393 -14.22 -13.78 -14.98
C ASN A 393 -13.54 -13.30 -13.69
N GLU A 394 -12.91 -12.13 -13.71
CA GLU A 394 -12.31 -11.52 -12.51
C GLU A 394 -13.37 -11.16 -11.48
N LYS A 395 -14.52 -10.60 -11.88
CA LYS A 395 -15.66 -10.38 -10.97
C LYS A 395 -16.13 -11.68 -10.30
N LYS A 396 -16.23 -12.77 -11.07
CA LYS A 396 -16.58 -14.09 -10.52
C LYS A 396 -15.51 -14.65 -9.57
N LYS A 397 -14.23 -14.36 -9.78
CA LYS A 397 -13.16 -14.74 -8.83
C LYS A 397 -13.26 -13.95 -7.53
N VAL A 398 -13.43 -12.63 -7.62
CA VAL A 398 -13.62 -11.76 -6.44
C VAL A 398 -14.82 -12.21 -5.61
N GLU A 399 -15.94 -12.52 -6.25
CA GLU A 399 -17.14 -13.00 -5.54
C GLU A 399 -16.93 -14.37 -4.88
N ARG A 400 -16.10 -15.25 -5.47
CA ARG A 400 -15.72 -16.52 -4.85
C ARG A 400 -14.87 -16.29 -3.60
N PHE A 401 -13.82 -15.47 -3.69
CA PHE A 401 -13.00 -15.12 -2.54
C PHE A 401 -13.80 -14.44 -1.42
N ARG A 402 -14.75 -13.58 -1.78
CA ARG A 402 -15.66 -12.96 -0.81
C ARG A 402 -16.48 -14.00 -0.05
N LYS A 403 -17.08 -14.96 -0.75
CA LYS A 403 -17.85 -16.06 -0.13
C LYS A 403 -16.99 -16.97 0.74
N GLU A 404 -15.75 -17.21 0.34
CA GLU A 404 -14.80 -18.04 1.10
C GLU A 404 -14.33 -17.33 2.37
N ALA A 405 -14.05 -16.02 2.29
CA ALA A 405 -13.78 -15.17 3.46
C ALA A 405 -14.98 -15.16 4.43
N ASP A 406 -16.21 -14.99 3.92
CA ASP A 406 -17.42 -15.04 4.75
C ASP A 406 -17.60 -16.41 5.45
N ARG A 407 -17.27 -17.52 4.78
CA ARG A 407 -17.31 -18.87 5.35
C ARG A 407 -16.26 -19.06 6.44
N LEU A 408 -15.02 -18.64 6.18
CA LEU A 408 -13.93 -18.69 7.15
C LEU A 408 -14.26 -17.83 8.36
N ASN A 409 -14.77 -16.62 8.16
CA ASN A 409 -15.16 -15.73 9.24
C ASN A 409 -16.24 -16.36 10.13
N LYS A 410 -17.30 -16.94 9.54
CA LYS A 410 -18.32 -17.68 10.30
C LYS A 410 -17.77 -18.89 11.05
N SER A 411 -16.78 -19.58 10.48
CA SER A 411 -16.09 -20.68 11.16
C SER A 411 -15.31 -20.19 12.38
N TRP A 412 -14.58 -19.08 12.22
CA TRP A 412 -13.87 -18.42 13.31
C TRP A 412 -14.81 -17.92 14.40
N GLU A 413 -15.92 -17.29 14.05
CA GLU A 413 -16.95 -16.86 15.02
C GLU A 413 -17.51 -18.03 15.83
N LYS A 414 -17.78 -19.18 15.18
CA LYS A 414 -18.23 -20.39 15.89
C LYS A 414 -17.16 -20.92 16.84
N ARG A 415 -15.90 -21.01 16.40
CA ARG A 415 -14.78 -21.44 17.26
C ARG A 415 -14.60 -20.49 18.43
N PHE A 416 -14.70 -19.19 18.19
CA PHE A 416 -14.59 -18.17 19.22
C PHE A 416 -15.74 -18.24 20.23
N PHE A 417 -16.96 -18.50 19.76
CA PHE A 417 -18.12 -18.72 20.62
C PHE A 417 -17.95 -19.96 21.51
N ILE A 418 -17.47 -21.08 20.95
CA ILE A 418 -17.16 -22.29 21.73
C ILE A 418 -16.08 -22.01 22.77
N LEU A 419 -15.02 -21.30 22.38
CA LEU A 419 -13.93 -20.93 23.29
C LEU A 419 -14.44 -20.03 24.42
N ARG A 420 -15.26 -19.01 24.10
CA ARG A 420 -15.89 -18.14 25.10
C ARG A 420 -16.73 -18.94 26.08
N ASN A 421 -17.62 -19.81 25.61
CA ASN A 421 -18.46 -20.65 26.48
C ASN A 421 -17.63 -21.61 27.34
N ARG A 422 -16.53 -22.15 26.80
CA ARG A 422 -15.62 -23.03 27.55
C ARG A 422 -14.85 -22.27 28.62
N TYR A 423 -14.45 -21.03 28.34
CA TYR A 423 -13.87 -20.14 29.34
C TYR A 423 -14.90 -19.80 30.42
N GLU A 424 -16.08 -19.31 30.05
CA GLU A 424 -17.16 -18.95 30.99
C GLU A 424 -17.61 -20.14 31.85
N SER A 425 -17.68 -21.35 31.28
CA SER A 425 -17.99 -22.57 32.03
C SER A 425 -16.87 -22.95 33.02
N LYS A 426 -15.60 -22.77 32.64
CA LYS A 426 -14.47 -22.96 33.57
C LYS A 426 -14.47 -21.92 34.69
N THR A 427 -14.86 -20.67 34.40
CA THR A 427 -15.00 -19.64 35.43
C THR A 427 -16.15 -19.94 36.39
N LEU A 428 -17.27 -20.48 35.90
CA LEU A 428 -18.40 -20.90 36.74
C LEU A 428 -18.07 -22.12 37.61
N ILE A 429 -17.35 -23.11 37.08
CA ILE A 429 -16.90 -24.28 37.86
C ILE A 429 -15.84 -23.88 38.90
N SER A 430 -15.05 -22.85 38.64
CA SER A 430 -14.08 -22.32 39.61
C SER A 430 -14.72 -21.44 40.70
N ALA A 431 -15.99 -21.07 40.55
CA ALA A 431 -16.72 -20.19 41.47
C ALA A 431 -17.72 -20.95 42.37
N VAL A 432 -17.90 -22.25 42.15
CA VAL A 432 -18.61 -23.21 43.02
C VAL A 432 -17.56 -24.01 43.78
#